data_AF-A0A7Y8WLS9-F1
#
_entry.id   AF-A0A7Y8WLS9-F1
#
_cell.length_a   1.000
_cell.length_b   1.000
_cell.length_c   1.000
_cell.angle_alpha   90.00
_cell.angle_beta   90.00
_cell.angle_gamma   90.00
#
_symmetry.space_group_name_H-M   'P 1'
#
loop_
_entity.id
_entity.type
_entity.pdbx_description
1 polymer ?
#
loop_
_entity_poly.entity_id
_entity_poly.type
_entity_poly.pdbx_seq_one_letter_code
_entity_poly.pdbx_strand_id
1 'polypeptide(L)'
;MKLYQVRKGQFVYYNNELHRVYGVKPMYKESVHLIRLRDLTQQLTKSVSVEKVKPKELDSFVFNHKAYTLSHDRKAQVGDYILIHNPMPDSLDTYSLNEIDVVETVDKQGVVTSNSHGIKHNEYLLMVPGRASGSTSIDYQNSEGVDADNLQDVGSTYNPNNEPFPAIGDIYKNDEGFVAMVVALKGETVYLGDGLELPQEELMKGAKWEFLYHLLDK
;
A
#
# COMPACT_ATOMS: atom_id res chain seq x y z
N MET A 1 14.95 16.76 8.78
CA MET A 1 15.87 17.47 7.85
C MET A 1 15.14 17.76 6.55
N LYS A 2 14.97 19.03 6.14
CA LYS A 2 14.24 19.40 4.90
C LYS A 2 15.02 18.92 3.67
N LEU A 3 14.34 18.20 2.76
CA LEU A 3 14.95 17.65 1.55
C LEU A 3 15.04 18.73 0.45
N TYR A 4 16.25 19.18 0.14
CA TYR A 4 16.50 19.95 -1.09
C TYR A 4 16.49 19.07 -2.36
N GLN A 5 16.62 17.74 -2.20
CA GLN A 5 16.62 16.78 -3.31
C GLN A 5 15.77 15.55 -2.96
N VAL A 6 14.50 15.60 -3.36
CA VAL A 6 13.59 14.45 -3.30
C VAL A 6 13.78 13.59 -4.56
N ARG A 7 13.78 12.27 -4.41
CA ARG A 7 13.94 11.30 -5.51
C ARG A 7 12.80 10.27 -5.50
N LYS A 8 12.47 9.73 -6.68
CA LYS A 8 11.54 8.60 -6.82
C LYS A 8 11.97 7.45 -5.90
N GLY A 9 11.00 6.82 -5.25
CA GLY A 9 11.21 5.71 -4.33
C GLY A 9 11.48 6.11 -2.88
N GLN A 10 11.70 7.38 -2.56
CA GLN A 10 11.92 7.77 -1.16
C GLN A 10 10.63 7.67 -0.33
N PHE A 11 10.73 7.13 0.88
CA PHE A 11 9.69 7.30 1.88
C PHE A 11 9.85 8.68 2.52
N VAL A 12 8.72 9.35 2.74
CA VAL A 12 8.67 10.68 3.34
C VAL A 12 7.46 10.83 4.24
N TYR A 13 7.58 11.68 5.25
CA TYR A 13 6.44 12.24 5.94
C TYR A 13 5.92 13.48 5.22
N TYR A 14 4.61 13.56 5.08
CA TYR A 14 3.87 14.73 4.62
C TYR A 14 2.55 14.80 5.39
N ASN A 15 2.21 15.96 5.93
CA ASN A 15 1.04 16.15 6.80
C ASN A 15 0.90 15.09 7.91
N ASN A 16 2.01 14.81 8.60
CA ASN A 16 2.11 13.80 9.65
C ASN A 16 1.91 12.33 9.20
N GLU A 17 1.78 12.03 7.90
CA GLU A 17 1.53 10.66 7.42
C GLU A 17 2.66 10.14 6.53
N LEU A 18 2.85 8.82 6.53
CA LEU A 18 3.85 8.13 5.72
C LEU A 18 3.43 8.00 4.25
N HIS A 19 4.32 8.44 3.36
CA HIS A 19 4.14 8.43 1.91
C HIS A 19 5.36 7.86 1.19
N ARG A 20 5.16 7.36 -0.02
CA ARG A 20 6.23 7.08 -0.99
C ARG A 20 6.20 8.09 -2.12
N VAL A 21 7.37 8.56 -2.55
CA VAL A 21 7.52 9.41 -3.73
C VAL A 21 7.46 8.54 -4.98
N TYR A 22 6.44 8.68 -5.82
CA TYR A 22 6.36 7.94 -7.08
C TYR A 22 6.81 8.78 -8.30
N GLY A 23 6.89 10.10 -8.16
CA GLY A 23 7.32 10.99 -9.24
C GLY A 23 7.83 12.34 -8.74
N VAL A 24 8.75 12.93 -9.49
CA VAL A 24 9.25 14.30 -9.26
C VAL A 24 9.26 15.00 -10.62
N LYS A 25 8.62 16.17 -10.73
CA LYS A 25 8.56 16.96 -11.96
C LYS A 25 9.39 18.24 -11.80
N PRO A 26 10.64 18.28 -12.30
CA PRO A 26 11.54 19.41 -12.11
C PRO A 26 11.04 20.70 -12.78
N MET A 27 10.38 20.57 -13.94
CA MET A 27 9.93 21.72 -14.75
C MET A 27 8.81 22.54 -14.10
N TYR A 28 7.98 21.94 -13.24
CA TYR A 28 6.81 22.58 -12.64
C TYR A 28 7.05 22.98 -11.17
N LYS A 29 8.14 23.73 -10.91
CA LYS A 29 8.45 24.32 -9.59
C LYS A 29 8.37 23.32 -8.43
N GLU A 30 9.20 22.27 -8.48
CA GLU A 30 9.41 21.33 -7.37
C GLU A 30 8.19 20.45 -7.00
N SER A 31 7.32 20.14 -7.97
CA SER A 31 6.19 19.25 -7.72
C SER A 31 6.67 17.82 -7.45
N VAL A 32 6.38 17.34 -6.24
CA VAL A 32 6.61 15.98 -5.76
C VAL A 32 5.27 15.27 -5.72
N HIS A 33 5.22 14.13 -6.38
CA HIS A 33 4.07 13.25 -6.42
C HIS A 33 4.23 12.16 -5.36
N LEU A 34 3.29 12.12 -4.43
CA LEU A 34 3.28 11.22 -3.30
C LEU A 34 2.13 10.23 -3.40
N ILE A 35 2.35 9.02 -2.92
CA ILE A 35 1.30 8.05 -2.63
C ILE A 35 1.32 7.75 -1.14
N ARG A 36 0.20 7.93 -0.45
CA ARG A 36 0.05 7.60 0.97
C ARG A 36 0.06 6.09 1.12
N LEU A 37 0.90 5.55 2.01
CA LEU A 37 1.03 4.10 2.11
C LEU A 37 -0.23 3.47 2.72
N ARG A 38 -0.91 4.17 3.64
CA ARG A 38 -2.10 3.65 4.33
C ARG A 38 -3.18 3.17 3.37
N ASP A 39 -3.50 3.97 2.36
CA ASP A 39 -4.69 3.77 1.51
C ASP A 39 -4.44 4.07 0.03
N LEU A 40 -3.17 4.19 -0.36
CA LEU A 40 -2.76 4.44 -1.75
C LEU A 40 -3.27 5.76 -2.35
N THR A 41 -3.74 6.71 -1.52
CA THR A 41 -4.20 8.01 -1.99
C THR A 41 -3.04 8.83 -2.57
N GLN A 42 -3.26 9.40 -3.76
CA GLN A 42 -2.28 10.25 -4.42
C GLN A 42 -2.36 11.69 -3.91
N GLN A 43 -1.20 12.30 -3.70
CA GLN A 43 -1.08 13.69 -3.26
C GLN A 43 0.04 14.41 -4.01
N LEU A 44 -0.11 15.74 -4.12
CA LEU A 44 0.84 16.63 -4.78
C LEU A 44 1.37 17.62 -3.77
N THR A 45 2.70 17.74 -3.67
CA THR A 45 3.35 18.66 -2.73
C THR A 45 4.63 19.22 -3.30
N LYS A 46 5.39 19.96 -2.48
CA LYS A 46 6.71 20.48 -2.79
C LYS A 46 7.79 19.76 -1.98
N SER A 47 9.00 19.71 -2.50
CA SER A 47 10.16 19.10 -1.83
C SER A 47 10.43 19.66 -0.43
N VAL A 48 10.21 20.97 -0.23
CA VAL A 48 10.41 21.65 1.06
C VAL A 48 9.40 21.27 2.14
N SER A 49 8.29 20.65 1.75
CA SER A 49 7.17 20.29 2.64
C SER A 49 7.22 18.84 3.11
N VAL A 50 8.25 18.07 2.72
CA VAL A 50 8.38 16.66 3.05
C VAL A 50 9.64 16.38 3.88
N GLU A 51 9.57 15.35 4.71
CA GLU A 51 10.69 14.90 5.54
C GLU A 51 11.06 13.45 5.22
N LYS A 52 12.35 13.18 4.99
CA LYS A 52 12.82 11.84 4.62
C LYS A 52 12.61 10.82 5.73
N VAL A 53 12.10 9.65 5.36
CA VAL A 53 12.09 8.44 6.17
C VAL A 53 12.92 7.38 5.47
N LYS A 54 13.77 6.67 6.23
CA LYS A 54 14.49 5.51 5.73
C LYS A 54 13.93 4.28 6.45
N PRO A 55 13.10 3.47 5.78
CA PRO A 55 12.59 2.25 6.39
C PRO A 55 13.77 1.31 6.71
N LYS A 56 13.69 0.63 7.85
CA LYS A 56 14.66 -0.35 8.32
C LYS A 56 13.94 -1.57 8.89
N GLU A 57 14.71 -2.62 9.15
CA GLU A 57 14.21 -3.80 9.85
C GLU A 57 13.54 -3.45 11.18
N LEU A 58 12.47 -4.18 11.51
CA LEU A 58 11.55 -3.95 12.63
C LEU A 58 10.74 -2.66 12.55
N ASP A 59 10.83 -1.84 11.49
CA ASP A 59 9.83 -0.81 11.29
C ASP A 59 8.49 -1.45 10.90
N SER A 60 7.39 -0.91 11.44
CA SER A 60 6.03 -1.31 11.08
C SER A 60 5.24 -0.13 10.52
N PHE A 61 4.44 -0.39 9.50
CA PHE A 61 3.59 0.60 8.86
C PHE A 61 2.37 -0.06 8.22
N VAL A 62 1.34 0.75 7.96
CA VAL A 62 0.16 0.36 7.21
C VAL A 62 0.43 0.54 5.72
N PHE A 63 0.20 -0.54 4.98
CA PHE A 63 0.19 -0.56 3.53
C PHE A 63 -1.16 -1.11 3.05
N ASN A 64 -1.87 -0.35 2.24
CA ASN A 64 -3.18 -0.73 1.71
C ASN A 64 -4.11 -1.33 2.79
N HIS A 65 -4.39 -0.53 3.82
CA HIS A 65 -5.25 -0.84 4.96
C HIS A 65 -4.83 -2.02 5.84
N LYS A 66 -3.61 -2.55 5.65
CA LYS A 66 -3.08 -3.66 6.45
C LYS A 66 -1.74 -3.29 7.09
N ALA A 67 -1.56 -3.60 8.36
CA ALA A 67 -0.28 -3.40 9.02
C ALA A 67 0.72 -4.46 8.58
N TYR A 68 1.97 -4.04 8.38
CA TYR A 68 3.10 -4.92 8.12
C TYR A 68 4.29 -4.51 8.98
N THR A 69 5.16 -5.47 9.24
CA THR A 69 6.47 -5.27 9.84
C THR A 69 7.56 -5.72 8.88
N LEU A 70 8.60 -4.91 8.71
CA LEU A 70 9.77 -5.26 7.91
C LEU A 70 10.68 -6.25 8.66
N SER A 71 11.02 -7.36 8.02
CA SER A 71 11.82 -8.42 8.65
C SER A 71 12.76 -9.10 7.64
N HIS A 72 13.91 -9.58 8.13
CA HIS A 72 14.77 -10.55 7.43
C HIS A 72 14.68 -11.97 8.01
N ASP A 73 13.83 -12.20 9.01
CA ASP A 73 13.80 -13.45 9.80
C ASP A 73 13.48 -14.68 8.95
N ARG A 74 12.69 -14.50 7.88
CA ARG A 74 12.37 -15.58 6.94
C ARG A 74 12.49 -15.11 5.49
N LYS A 75 12.71 -16.09 4.62
CA LYS A 75 12.58 -15.89 3.18
C LYS A 75 11.11 -15.65 2.81
N ALA A 76 10.91 -14.86 1.76
CA ALA A 76 9.58 -14.59 1.23
C ALA A 76 9.02 -15.85 0.56
N GLN A 77 7.70 -15.98 0.61
CA GLN A 77 6.92 -17.03 -0.01
C GLN A 77 6.00 -16.42 -1.06
N VAL A 78 5.45 -17.25 -1.94
CA VAL A 78 4.46 -16.81 -2.94
C VAL A 78 3.28 -16.14 -2.24
N GLY A 79 2.91 -14.95 -2.72
CA GLY A 79 1.85 -14.12 -2.16
C GLY A 79 2.30 -13.15 -1.05
N ASP A 80 3.54 -13.24 -0.57
CA ASP A 80 4.07 -12.25 0.38
C ASP A 80 4.36 -10.90 -0.32
N TYR A 81 4.20 -9.81 0.42
CA TYR A 81 4.71 -8.50 0.00
C TYR A 81 6.18 -8.35 0.38
N ILE A 82 6.94 -7.70 -0.50
CA ILE A 82 8.32 -7.34 -0.24
C ILE A 82 8.55 -5.84 -0.47
N LEU A 83 9.46 -5.26 0.31
CA LEU A 83 9.93 -3.90 0.15
C LEU A 83 11.36 -3.92 -0.41
N ILE A 84 11.56 -3.40 -1.62
CA ILE A 84 12.87 -3.35 -2.25
C ILE A 84 13.72 -2.26 -1.60
N HIS A 85 14.62 -2.63 -0.68
CA HIS A 85 15.36 -1.67 0.14
C HIS A 85 16.74 -1.31 -0.43
N ASN A 86 17.32 -2.19 -1.26
CA ASN A 86 18.66 -2.03 -1.81
C ASN A 86 18.69 -2.50 -3.28
N PRO A 87 18.07 -1.74 -4.20
CA PRO A 87 17.92 -2.18 -5.58
C PRO A 87 19.27 -2.22 -6.31
N MET A 88 19.59 -3.38 -6.87
CA MET A 88 20.70 -3.62 -7.81
C MET A 88 20.15 -4.31 -9.08
N PRO A 89 19.27 -3.62 -9.83
CA PRO A 89 18.61 -4.21 -11.00
C PRO A 89 19.63 -4.60 -12.06
N ASP A 90 19.43 -5.78 -12.65
CA ASP A 90 20.15 -6.19 -13.84
C ASP A 90 19.59 -5.42 -15.06
N SER A 91 20.22 -5.56 -16.24
CA SER A 91 19.89 -4.71 -17.41
C SER A 91 18.45 -4.83 -17.92
N LEU A 92 17.71 -5.85 -17.49
CA LEU A 92 16.31 -6.09 -17.88
C LEU A 92 15.31 -5.68 -16.80
N ASP A 93 15.77 -5.48 -15.57
CA ASP A 93 14.90 -5.16 -14.44
C ASP A 93 14.69 -3.65 -14.30
N THR A 94 13.47 -3.26 -13.93
CA THR A 94 13.08 -1.84 -13.83
C THR A 94 12.59 -1.44 -12.44
N TYR A 95 12.74 -2.33 -11.47
CA TYR A 95 12.39 -2.06 -10.08
C TYR A 95 13.26 -0.98 -9.45
N SER A 96 12.69 -0.31 -8.46
CA SER A 96 13.28 0.88 -7.86
C SER A 96 13.29 0.83 -6.32
N LEU A 97 13.94 1.82 -5.72
CA LEU A 97 14.08 1.92 -4.27
C LEU A 97 12.71 2.04 -3.57
N ASN A 98 12.55 1.31 -2.47
CA ASN A 98 11.34 1.17 -1.66
C ASN A 98 10.07 0.91 -2.48
N GLU A 99 10.21 0.21 -3.60
CA GLU A 99 9.08 -0.35 -4.31
C GLU A 99 8.52 -1.53 -3.52
N ILE A 100 7.19 -1.61 -3.48
CA ILE A 100 6.46 -2.68 -2.83
C ILE A 100 5.84 -3.51 -3.93
N ASP A 101 6.08 -4.81 -3.91
CA ASP A 101 5.57 -5.73 -4.92
C ASP A 101 5.22 -7.08 -4.27
N VAL A 102 4.41 -7.87 -4.96
CA VAL A 102 3.97 -9.21 -4.53
C VAL A 102 4.90 -10.25 -5.11
N VAL A 103 5.27 -11.25 -4.30
CA VAL A 103 6.05 -12.40 -4.76
C VAL A 103 5.15 -13.35 -5.55
N GLU A 104 5.49 -13.58 -6.81
CA GLU A 104 4.80 -14.54 -7.68
C GLU A 104 5.47 -15.92 -7.63
N THR A 105 6.80 -15.96 -7.69
CA THR A 105 7.56 -17.22 -7.57
C THR A 105 8.79 -17.05 -6.69
N VAL A 106 9.26 -18.16 -6.11
CA VAL A 106 10.44 -18.19 -5.23
C VAL A 106 11.49 -19.12 -5.83
N ASP A 107 12.72 -18.64 -5.94
CA ASP A 107 13.88 -19.41 -6.37
C ASP A 107 14.94 -19.46 -5.26
N LYS A 108 15.99 -20.25 -5.46
CA LYS A 108 17.12 -20.38 -4.53
C LYS A 108 17.88 -19.07 -4.32
N GLN A 109 17.96 -18.25 -5.37
CA GLN A 109 18.75 -17.01 -5.37
C GLN A 109 17.93 -15.77 -4.98
N GLY A 110 16.61 -15.85 -5.00
CA GLY A 110 15.76 -14.68 -4.84
C GLY A 110 14.28 -14.99 -5.05
N VAL A 111 13.54 -13.98 -5.47
CA VAL A 111 12.12 -14.05 -5.78
C VAL A 111 11.85 -13.40 -7.13
N VAL A 112 10.78 -13.84 -7.79
CA VAL A 112 10.23 -13.16 -8.95
C VAL A 112 8.92 -12.52 -8.54
N THR A 113 8.75 -11.24 -8.85
CA THR A 113 7.53 -10.50 -8.51
C THR A 113 6.51 -10.52 -9.63
N SER A 114 5.28 -10.05 -9.34
CA SER A 114 4.20 -9.89 -10.32
C SER A 114 4.59 -9.07 -11.55
N ASN A 115 5.55 -8.14 -11.42
CA ASN A 115 6.07 -7.35 -12.54
C ASN A 115 7.17 -8.06 -13.33
N SER A 116 7.35 -9.38 -13.12
CA SER A 116 8.40 -10.20 -13.75
C SER A 116 9.83 -9.74 -13.43
N HIS A 117 10.03 -9.09 -12.28
CA HIS A 117 11.36 -8.67 -11.81
C HIS A 117 12.02 -9.76 -10.99
N GLY A 118 13.30 -10.02 -11.27
CA GLY A 118 14.12 -10.92 -10.46
C GLY A 118 14.81 -10.16 -9.34
N ILE A 119 14.48 -10.46 -8.08
CA ILE A 119 15.01 -9.73 -6.92
C ILE A 119 15.75 -10.69 -5.99
N LYS A 120 17.04 -10.42 -5.73
CA LYS A 120 17.86 -11.26 -4.85
C LYS A 120 17.45 -11.07 -3.39
N HIS A 121 17.67 -12.10 -2.56
CA HIS A 121 17.28 -12.07 -1.14
C HIS A 121 17.90 -10.93 -0.31
N ASN A 122 19.02 -10.35 -0.76
CA ASN A 122 19.69 -9.22 -0.12
C ASN A 122 19.21 -7.85 -0.60
N GLU A 123 18.28 -7.79 -1.55
CA GLU A 123 17.78 -6.53 -2.13
C GLU A 123 16.44 -6.10 -1.52
N TYR A 124 15.74 -7.01 -0.83
CA TYR A 124 14.42 -6.75 -0.26
C TYR A 124 14.34 -7.03 1.24
N LEU A 125 13.37 -6.38 1.88
CA LEU A 125 12.86 -6.68 3.21
C LEU A 125 11.49 -7.35 3.06
N LEU A 126 11.22 -8.40 3.82
CA LEU A 126 9.91 -9.04 3.82
C LEU A 126 8.92 -8.16 4.60
N MET A 127 7.73 -7.95 4.05
CA MET A 127 6.62 -7.32 4.76
C MET A 127 5.78 -8.42 5.43
N VAL A 128 6.07 -8.69 6.70
CA VAL A 128 5.31 -9.67 7.49
C VAL A 128 4.01 -9.03 7.97
N PRO A 129 2.83 -9.65 7.73
CA PRO A 129 1.56 -9.11 8.20
C PRO A 129 1.52 -8.92 9.73
N GLY A 130 0.92 -7.81 10.16
CA GLY A 130 0.79 -7.42 11.56
C GLY A 130 1.95 -6.58 12.09
N ARG A 131 1.83 -6.15 13.35
CA ARG A 131 2.89 -5.44 14.07
C ARG A 131 3.63 -6.39 14.99
N ALA A 132 4.91 -6.66 14.71
CA ALA A 132 5.72 -7.51 15.57
C ALA A 132 5.97 -6.84 16.93
N SER A 133 6.14 -7.66 17.97
CA SER A 133 6.57 -7.18 19.30
C SER A 133 7.93 -6.50 19.21
N GLY A 134 8.03 -5.27 19.70
CA GLY A 134 9.26 -4.47 19.59
C GLY A 134 9.45 -3.78 18.23
N SER A 135 8.46 -3.85 17.33
CA SER A 135 8.48 -3.05 16.10
C SER A 135 8.33 -1.56 16.38
N THR A 136 8.96 -0.73 15.55
CA THR A 136 8.82 0.73 15.60
C THR A 136 7.78 1.17 14.59
N SER A 137 6.65 1.70 15.05
CA SER A 137 5.65 2.27 14.15
C SER A 137 6.18 3.52 13.47
N ILE A 138 6.13 3.57 12.15
CA ILE A 138 6.54 4.71 11.32
C ILE A 138 5.37 5.28 10.50
N ASP A 139 4.12 5.00 10.89
CA ASP A 139 2.94 5.48 10.18
C ASP A 139 2.81 7.00 10.20
N TYR A 140 3.26 7.60 11.31
CA TYR A 140 3.14 9.02 11.57
C TYR A 140 4.46 9.62 12.04
N GLN A 141 4.70 10.87 11.68
CA GLN A 141 5.90 11.59 12.12
C GLN A 141 5.87 11.85 13.63
N ASN A 142 4.73 12.33 14.12
CA ASN A 142 4.44 12.58 15.52
C ASN A 142 3.19 11.78 15.89
N SER A 143 3.33 10.90 16.87
CA SER A 143 2.22 10.10 17.41
C SER A 143 1.37 10.86 18.42
N GLU A 144 1.81 12.04 18.88
CA GLU A 144 1.05 12.89 19.79
C GLU A 144 -0.18 13.47 19.08
N GLY A 145 -1.38 13.05 19.50
CA GLY A 145 -2.66 13.51 18.95
C GLY A 145 -3.24 12.67 17.82
N VAL A 146 -2.63 11.52 17.51
CA VAL A 146 -3.28 10.49 16.68
C VAL A 146 -4.20 9.69 17.60
N ASP A 147 -5.51 9.74 17.36
CA ASP A 147 -6.50 8.98 18.14
C ASP A 147 -6.07 7.51 18.23
N ALA A 148 -6.08 6.96 19.45
CA ALA A 148 -5.66 5.59 19.73
C ALA A 148 -6.43 4.55 18.89
N ASP A 149 -7.65 4.88 18.47
CA ASP A 149 -8.48 4.06 17.59
C ASP A 149 -7.86 3.92 16.18
N ASN A 150 -7.20 4.95 15.65
CA ASN A 150 -6.48 4.87 14.36
C ASN A 150 -5.18 4.05 14.43
N LEU A 151 -4.64 3.85 15.63
CA LEU A 151 -3.38 3.12 15.87
C LEU A 151 -3.61 1.63 16.18
N GLN A 152 -4.75 1.29 16.80
CA GLN A 152 -5.06 -0.08 17.21
C GLN A 152 -5.77 -0.90 16.13
N ASP A 153 -6.58 -0.28 15.26
CA ASP A 153 -7.52 -1.03 14.41
C ASP A 153 -6.94 -1.59 13.10
N VAL A 154 -5.64 -1.39 12.85
CA VAL A 154 -5.00 -1.90 11.63
C VAL A 154 -4.07 -3.10 11.88
N GLY A 155 -3.87 -3.47 13.17
CA GLY A 155 -2.85 -4.43 13.58
C GLY A 155 -3.34 -5.79 14.11
N SER A 156 -4.57 -5.90 14.62
CA SER A 156 -4.94 -7.07 15.43
C SER A 156 -6.43 -7.40 15.41
N THR A 157 -7.04 -7.54 14.24
CA THR A 157 -8.12 -8.53 14.05
C THR A 157 -8.37 -8.67 12.55
N TYR A 158 -8.10 -9.85 12.00
CA TYR A 158 -8.99 -10.37 10.96
C TYR A 158 -10.34 -10.58 11.66
N ASN A 159 -11.09 -9.50 11.86
CA ASN A 159 -12.49 -9.58 12.19
C ASN A 159 -13.16 -9.76 10.84
N PRO A 160 -13.79 -10.92 10.55
CA PRO A 160 -14.59 -11.10 9.34
C PRO A 160 -15.82 -10.17 9.27
N ASN A 161 -15.93 -9.21 10.21
CA ASN A 161 -17.00 -8.22 10.34
C ASN A 161 -16.53 -6.77 10.10
N ASN A 162 -15.25 -6.49 9.84
CA ASN A 162 -14.79 -5.19 9.33
C ASN A 162 -14.63 -5.31 7.82
N GLU A 163 -15.78 -5.33 7.13
CA GLU A 163 -15.81 -5.29 5.67
C GLU A 163 -15.23 -3.94 5.20
N PRO A 164 -14.23 -3.95 4.30
CA PRO A 164 -13.70 -2.72 3.73
C PRO A 164 -14.84 -1.97 3.02
N PHE A 165 -14.96 -0.67 3.31
CA PHE A 165 -15.92 0.19 2.62
C PHE A 165 -15.65 0.16 1.11
N PRO A 166 -16.66 -0.06 0.26
CA PRO A 166 -16.51 -0.05 -1.19
C PRO A 166 -15.81 1.21 -1.68
N ALA A 167 -14.73 1.04 -2.44
CA ALA A 167 -13.95 2.10 -3.06
C ALA A 167 -14.15 2.12 -4.59
N ILE A 168 -13.95 3.29 -5.20
CA ILE A 168 -13.98 3.42 -6.67
C ILE A 168 -12.87 2.54 -7.26
N GLY A 169 -13.23 1.66 -8.19
CA GLY A 169 -12.33 0.68 -8.77
C GLY A 169 -12.44 -0.72 -8.16
N ASP A 170 -13.17 -0.89 -7.06
CA ASP A 170 -13.46 -2.22 -6.51
C ASP A 170 -14.39 -2.99 -7.44
N ILE A 171 -14.10 -4.26 -7.64
CA ILE A 171 -14.86 -5.15 -8.52
C ILE A 171 -15.54 -6.21 -7.67
N TYR A 172 -16.86 -6.27 -7.79
CA TYR A 172 -17.72 -7.21 -7.08
C TYR A 172 -18.40 -8.16 -8.06
N LYS A 173 -18.73 -9.35 -7.57
CA LYS A 173 -19.52 -10.35 -8.28
C LYS A 173 -20.79 -10.67 -7.49
N ASN A 174 -21.95 -10.69 -8.15
CA ASN A 174 -23.18 -11.12 -7.50
C ASN A 174 -23.40 -12.64 -7.57
N ASP A 175 -24.40 -13.12 -6.83
CA ASP A 175 -24.87 -14.51 -6.82
C ASP A 175 -25.37 -15.00 -8.19
N GLU A 176 -25.89 -14.11 -9.03
CA GLU A 176 -26.26 -14.39 -10.42
C GLU A 176 -25.06 -14.47 -11.38
N GLY A 177 -23.84 -14.23 -10.90
CA GLY A 177 -22.59 -14.30 -11.66
C GLY A 177 -22.23 -13.02 -12.42
N PHE A 178 -22.98 -11.94 -12.24
CA PHE A 178 -22.71 -10.62 -12.77
C PHE A 178 -21.50 -10.00 -12.09
N VAL A 179 -20.59 -9.40 -12.87
CA VAL A 179 -19.37 -8.76 -12.37
C VAL A 179 -19.40 -7.28 -12.72
N ALA A 180 -19.26 -6.43 -11.71
CA ALA A 180 -19.37 -4.99 -11.87
C ALA A 180 -18.33 -4.25 -11.02
N MET A 181 -17.87 -3.12 -11.53
CA MET A 181 -16.93 -2.24 -10.85
C MET A 181 -17.65 -1.06 -10.23
N VAL A 182 -17.23 -0.63 -9.04
CA VAL A 182 -17.65 0.64 -8.45
C VAL A 182 -17.06 1.79 -9.25
N VAL A 183 -17.93 2.60 -9.87
CA VAL A 183 -17.53 3.74 -10.71
C VAL A 183 -17.73 5.10 -10.02
N ALA A 184 -18.63 5.18 -9.05
CA ALA A 184 -18.84 6.39 -8.25
C ALA A 184 -19.43 6.07 -6.88
N LEU A 185 -19.22 7.00 -5.94
CA LEU A 185 -19.79 7.00 -4.60
C LEU A 185 -20.45 8.35 -4.37
N LYS A 186 -21.69 8.36 -3.88
CA LYS A 186 -22.42 9.59 -3.51
C LYS A 186 -23.10 9.38 -2.17
N GLY A 187 -22.47 9.88 -1.10
CA GLY A 187 -22.94 9.60 0.26
C GLY A 187 -22.86 8.09 0.53
N GLU A 188 -23.97 7.50 0.97
CA GLU A 188 -24.10 6.07 1.24
C GLU A 188 -24.52 5.25 0.00
N THR A 189 -24.59 5.86 -1.18
CA THR A 189 -24.96 5.20 -2.43
C THR A 189 -23.73 4.89 -3.28
N VAL A 190 -23.65 3.65 -3.74
CA VAL A 190 -22.62 3.12 -4.64
C VAL A 190 -23.20 2.99 -6.04
N TYR A 191 -22.44 3.41 -7.04
CA TYR A 191 -22.80 3.29 -8.45
C TYR A 191 -21.86 2.27 -9.10
N LEU A 192 -22.45 1.24 -9.69
CA LEU A 192 -21.73 0.21 -10.43
C LEU A 192 -21.67 0.55 -11.92
N GLY A 193 -20.66 0.01 -12.62
CA GLY A 193 -20.37 0.32 -14.02
C GLY A 193 -21.43 -0.11 -15.03
N ASP A 194 -22.41 -0.91 -14.61
CA ASP A 194 -23.59 -1.30 -15.36
C ASP A 194 -24.78 -0.33 -15.19
N GLY A 195 -24.63 0.70 -14.35
CA GLY A 195 -25.66 1.67 -14.03
C GLY A 195 -26.52 1.29 -12.81
N LEU A 196 -26.18 0.22 -12.10
CA LEU A 196 -26.88 -0.17 -10.88
C LEU A 196 -26.50 0.76 -9.72
N GLU A 197 -27.51 1.20 -8.96
CA GLU A 197 -27.36 2.04 -7.78
C GLU A 197 -27.73 1.22 -6.54
N LEU A 198 -26.79 1.06 -5.60
CA LEU A 198 -26.98 0.24 -4.41
C LEU A 198 -26.60 1.02 -3.14
N PRO A 199 -27.24 0.73 -2.00
CA PRO A 199 -26.73 1.19 -0.71
C PRO A 199 -25.40 0.49 -0.40
N GLN A 200 -24.47 1.24 0.18
CA GLN A 200 -23.14 0.73 0.53
C GLN A 200 -23.19 -0.52 1.42
N GLU A 201 -24.17 -0.60 2.31
CA GLU A 201 -24.37 -1.76 3.18
C GLU A 201 -24.62 -3.07 2.42
N GLU A 202 -25.14 -3.03 1.18
CA GLU A 202 -25.44 -4.23 0.40
C GLU A 202 -24.17 -4.87 -0.18
N LEU A 203 -23.13 -4.08 -0.45
CA LEU A 203 -21.81 -4.57 -0.83
C LEU A 203 -20.98 -4.98 0.39
N MET A 204 -21.27 -4.40 1.55
CA MET A 204 -20.66 -4.82 2.80
C MET A 204 -21.26 -6.15 3.25
N LYS A 205 -22.55 -6.22 3.65
CA LYS A 205 -23.18 -7.34 4.39
C LYS A 205 -23.38 -8.67 3.64
N GLY A 206 -22.60 -8.94 2.59
CA GLY A 206 -22.06 -10.27 2.26
C GLY A 206 -23.01 -11.38 1.79
N ALA A 207 -24.31 -11.13 1.56
CA ALA A 207 -25.21 -12.20 1.09
C ALA A 207 -25.34 -12.27 -0.45
N LYS A 208 -25.20 -11.13 -1.14
CA LYS A 208 -25.49 -11.04 -2.58
C LYS A 208 -24.29 -10.66 -3.43
N TRP A 209 -23.29 -10.00 -2.86
CA TRP A 209 -22.12 -9.49 -3.58
C TRP A 209 -20.85 -9.95 -2.89
N GLU A 210 -19.94 -10.51 -3.68
CA GLU A 210 -18.62 -10.99 -3.29
C GLU A 210 -17.58 -10.02 -3.87
N PHE A 211 -16.72 -9.46 -3.01
CA PHE A 211 -15.58 -8.68 -3.46
C PHE A 211 -14.57 -9.59 -4.18
N LEU A 212 -14.14 -9.20 -5.38
CA LEU A 212 -13.15 -9.94 -6.16
C LEU A 212 -11.74 -9.34 -6.02
N TYR A 213 -11.57 -8.10 -6.48
CA TYR A 213 -10.29 -7.38 -6.47
C TYR A 213 -10.51 -5.89 -6.71
N HIS A 214 -9.52 -5.07 -6.37
CA HIS A 214 -9.48 -3.67 -6.74
C HIS A 214 -8.75 -3.49 -8.08
N LEU A 215 -9.21 -2.58 -8.95
CA LEU A 215 -8.66 -2.39 -10.31
C LEU A 215 -7.14 -2.16 -10.32
N LEU A 216 -6.59 -1.47 -9.30
CA LEU A 216 -5.15 -1.21 -9.21
C LEU A 216 -4.33 -2.40 -8.66
N ASP A 217 -4.99 -3.46 -8.20
CA ASP A 217 -4.34 -4.68 -7.70
C ASP A 217 -4.11 -5.74 -8.83
N LYS A 218 -4.47 -5.43 -10.08
CA LYS A 218 -4.39 -6.35 -11.24
C LYS A 218 -3.53 -5.79 -12.37
#